data_AF-A0A952LIZ5-F1
#
_entry.id   AF-A0A952LIZ5-F1
#
_cell.length_a   1.000
_cell.length_b   1.000
_cell.length_c   1.000
_cell.angle_alpha   90.00
_cell.angle_beta   90.00
_cell.angle_gamma   90.00
#
_symmetry.space_group_name_H-M   'P 1'
#
loop_
_entity.id
_entity.type
_entity.pdbx_description
1 polymer ?
#
loop_
_entity_poly.entity_id
_entity_poly.type
_entity_poly.pdbx_seq_one_letter_code
_entity_poly.pdbx_strand_id
1 'polypeptide(L)'
;ENVRWFPADDLPELAFDHNVIVEYALWRLRTKMEYSRIAHAFLGERFTLAQLRAVHEAVLGKALDPANFRRTIEGSGAVVATDEYLTGTPHRPPRLYRYNDQIDLADAGPLPRQQHPFEGRNA
;
A
#
# COMPACT_ATOMS: atom_id res chain seq x y z
N GLU A 1 -4.01 0.75 -30.79
CA GLU A 1 -3.87 0.81 -29.31
C GLU A 1 -4.64 2.00 -28.79
N ASN A 2 -5.68 1.80 -27.98
CA ASN A 2 -6.57 2.86 -27.47
C ASN A 2 -6.48 3.04 -25.95
N VAL A 3 -5.41 2.55 -25.32
CA VAL A 3 -5.21 2.60 -23.87
C VAL A 3 -3.81 3.14 -23.59
N ARG A 4 -3.70 4.04 -22.62
CA ARG A 4 -2.44 4.66 -22.19
C ARG A 4 -2.42 4.79 -20.67
N TRP A 5 -1.23 4.71 -20.09
CA TRP A 5 -0.99 5.04 -18.69
C TRP A 5 -0.78 6.54 -18.55
N PHE A 6 -1.37 7.12 -17.50
CA PHE A 6 -1.22 8.52 -17.14
C PHE A 6 -0.88 8.62 -15.65
N PRO A 7 -0.09 9.61 -15.23
CA PRO A 7 0.03 9.95 -13.81
C PRO A 7 -1.36 10.31 -13.28
N ALA A 8 -1.73 9.76 -12.12
CA ALA A 8 -3.08 9.98 -11.57
C ALA A 8 -3.32 11.45 -11.16
N ASP A 9 -2.26 12.18 -10.84
CA ASP A 9 -2.31 13.63 -10.52
C ASP A 9 -2.22 14.54 -11.76
N ASP A 10 -2.03 13.96 -12.95
CA ASP A 10 -1.88 14.69 -14.22
C ASP A 10 -2.68 13.98 -15.33
N LEU A 11 -3.99 13.92 -15.12
CA LEU A 11 -4.92 13.33 -16.07
C LEU A 11 -5.39 14.37 -17.09
N PRO A 12 -5.55 13.98 -18.36
CA PRO A 12 -6.26 14.82 -19.32
C PRO A 12 -7.73 14.98 -18.90
N GLU A 13 -8.43 15.88 -19.58
CA GLU A 13 -9.88 15.94 -19.50
C GLU A 13 -10.49 14.60 -19.94
N LEU A 14 -11.28 14.01 -19.06
CA LEU A 14 -11.95 12.73 -19.27
C LEU A 14 -13.43 12.98 -19.59
N ALA A 15 -14.08 11.98 -20.19
CA ALA A 15 -15.50 12.06 -20.49
C ALA A 15 -16.35 12.21 -19.22
N PHE A 16 -17.46 12.95 -19.33
CA PHE A 16 -18.44 13.15 -18.25
C PHE A 16 -17.81 13.75 -16.98
N ASP A 17 -18.04 13.12 -15.83
CA ASP A 17 -17.56 13.50 -14.50
C ASP A 17 -16.38 12.64 -14.04
N HIS A 18 -15.70 11.94 -14.94
CA HIS A 18 -14.67 10.98 -14.58
C HIS A 18 -13.48 11.61 -13.85
N ASN A 19 -13.12 12.88 -14.14
CA ASN A 19 -12.10 13.59 -13.34
C ASN A 19 -12.52 13.71 -11.87
N VAL A 20 -13.80 14.01 -11.57
CA VAL A 20 -14.34 14.09 -10.20
C VAL A 20 -14.28 12.72 -9.50
N ILE A 21 -14.60 11.65 -10.22
CA ILE A 21 -14.51 10.28 -9.69
C ILE A 21 -13.07 9.94 -9.30
N VAL A 22 -12.10 10.28 -10.15
CA VAL A 22 -10.68 10.03 -9.86
C VAL A 22 -10.19 10.89 -8.71
N GLU A 23 -10.52 12.17 -8.67
CA GLU A 23 -10.16 13.07 -7.57
C GLU A 23 -10.68 12.54 -6.23
N TYR A 24 -11.93 12.10 -6.18
CA TYR A 24 -12.52 11.48 -4.98
C TYR A 24 -11.80 10.17 -4.60
N ALA A 25 -11.49 9.32 -5.58
CA ALA A 25 -10.76 8.08 -5.34
C ALA A 25 -9.36 8.33 -4.78
N LEU A 26 -8.62 9.31 -5.32
CA LEU A 26 -7.31 9.72 -4.83
C LEU A 26 -7.37 10.32 -3.44
N TRP A 27 -8.33 11.21 -3.18
CA TRP A 27 -8.57 11.76 -1.85
C TRP A 27 -8.81 10.65 -0.83
N ARG A 28 -9.73 9.73 -1.14
CA ARG A 28 -10.08 8.61 -0.26
C ARG A 28 -8.89 7.67 -0.04
N LEU A 29 -8.12 7.37 -1.09
CA LEU A 29 -6.92 6.54 -1.02
C LEU A 29 -5.88 7.18 -0.09
N ARG A 30 -5.59 8.47 -0.28
CA ARG A 30 -4.63 9.25 0.53
C ARG A 30 -5.03 9.30 2.00
N THR A 31 -6.30 9.56 2.30
CA THR A 31 -6.81 9.59 3.67
C THR A 31 -6.73 8.23 4.38
N LYS A 32 -6.88 7.12 3.64
CA LYS A 32 -6.84 5.77 4.23
C LYS A 32 -5.43 5.17 4.30
N MET A 33 -4.45 5.75 3.60
CA MET A 33 -3.10 5.20 3.53
C MET A 33 -2.35 5.26 4.89
N GLU A 34 -2.71 6.17 5.79
CA GLU A 34 -2.03 6.30 7.09
C GLU A 34 -2.31 5.13 8.06
N TYR A 35 -3.35 4.33 7.83
CA TYR A 35 -3.82 3.32 8.79
C TYR A 35 -4.12 1.93 8.21
N SER A 36 -3.96 1.73 6.89
CA SER A 36 -4.50 0.54 6.23
C SER A 36 -3.46 -0.34 5.55
N ARG A 37 -3.84 -1.61 5.39
CA ARG A 37 -3.16 -2.62 4.57
C ARG A 37 -3.09 -2.29 3.07
N ILE A 38 -3.51 -1.09 2.63
CA ILE A 38 -3.51 -0.71 1.21
C ILE A 38 -2.10 -0.81 0.60
N ALA A 39 -1.07 -0.44 1.34
CA ALA A 39 0.31 -0.60 0.87
C ALA A 39 0.71 -2.08 0.61
N HIS A 40 0.06 -3.05 1.24
CA HIS A 40 0.24 -4.48 0.93
C HIS A 40 -0.27 -4.83 -0.47
N ALA A 41 -1.32 -4.17 -0.98
CA ALA A 41 -1.80 -4.46 -2.34
C ALA A 41 -0.76 -4.09 -3.42
N PHE A 42 0.17 -3.19 -3.09
CA PHE A 42 1.26 -2.76 -3.98
C PHE A 42 2.57 -3.51 -3.76
N LEU A 43 2.67 -4.30 -2.70
CA LEU A 43 3.89 -5.00 -2.29
C LEU A 43 3.64 -6.51 -2.27
N GLY A 44 4.70 -7.31 -2.46
CA GLY A 44 4.60 -8.75 -2.20
C GLY A 44 4.51 -9.05 -0.70
N GLU A 45 4.46 -10.33 -0.34
CA GLU A 45 4.45 -10.80 1.06
C GLU A 45 5.67 -10.32 1.87
N ARG A 46 6.79 -10.08 1.19
CA ARG A 46 8.04 -9.59 1.77
C ARG A 46 8.51 -8.34 1.04
N PHE A 47 8.89 -7.34 1.80
CA PHE A 47 9.30 -6.05 1.26
C PHE A 47 10.33 -5.36 2.17
N THR A 48 11.05 -4.40 1.62
CA THR A 48 11.92 -3.51 2.37
C THR A 48 11.16 -2.28 2.85
N LEU A 49 11.62 -1.65 3.93
CA LEU A 49 11.07 -0.35 4.36
C LEU A 49 11.21 0.74 3.29
N ALA A 50 12.23 0.63 2.42
CA ALA A 50 12.41 1.56 1.30
C ALA A 50 11.31 1.40 0.24
N GLN A 51 10.95 0.17 -0.11
CA GLN A 51 9.84 -0.12 -1.02
C GLN A 51 8.51 0.34 -0.43
N LEU A 52 8.28 0.06 0.86
CA LEU A 52 7.08 0.54 1.55
C LEU A 52 7.02 2.08 1.53
N ARG A 53 8.11 2.75 1.86
CA ARG A 53 8.18 4.23 1.78
C ARG A 53 7.86 4.73 0.38
N ALA A 54 8.42 4.12 -0.66
CA ALA A 54 8.17 4.53 -2.05
C ALA A 54 6.68 4.44 -2.43
N VAL A 55 5.97 3.41 -1.97
CA VAL A 55 4.51 3.29 -2.17
C VAL A 55 3.77 4.42 -1.45
N HIS A 56 4.13 4.71 -0.20
CA HIS A 56 3.53 5.83 0.53
C HIS A 56 3.79 7.18 -0.15
N GLU A 57 5.03 7.43 -0.61
CA GLU A 57 5.39 8.66 -1.32
C GLU A 57 4.62 8.81 -2.63
N ALA A 58 4.52 7.73 -3.41
CA ALA A 58 3.80 7.71 -4.68
C ALA A 58 2.30 8.03 -4.50
N VAL A 59 1.67 7.51 -3.45
CA VAL A 59 0.26 7.79 -3.19
C VAL A 59 0.05 9.17 -2.57
N LEU A 60 0.89 9.57 -1.61
CA LEU A 60 0.77 10.85 -0.92
C LEU A 60 1.21 12.04 -1.79
N GLY A 61 1.94 11.80 -2.89
CA GLY A 61 2.46 12.84 -3.76
C GLY A 61 3.54 13.71 -3.09
N LYS A 62 4.20 13.22 -2.04
CA LYS A 62 5.23 13.95 -1.30
C LYS A 62 6.33 13.02 -0.81
N ALA A 63 7.54 13.57 -0.66
CA ALA A 63 8.65 12.87 -0.07
C ALA A 63 8.47 12.66 1.44
N LEU A 64 8.94 11.53 1.95
CA LEU A 64 8.94 11.15 3.35
C LEU A 64 10.38 10.96 3.82
N ASP A 65 10.69 11.52 4.98
CA ASP A 65 12.00 11.35 5.62
C ASP A 65 12.22 9.86 5.98
N PRO A 66 13.31 9.23 5.51
CA PRO A 66 13.55 7.81 5.75
C PRO A 66 13.69 7.42 7.23
N ALA A 67 14.28 8.28 8.06
CA ALA A 67 14.54 7.98 9.47
C ALA A 67 13.23 8.05 10.30
N ASN A 68 12.45 9.10 10.08
CA ASN A 68 11.14 9.25 10.69
C ASN A 68 10.17 8.18 10.20
N PHE A 69 10.15 7.89 8.90
CA PHE A 69 9.31 6.83 8.35
C PHE A 69 9.58 5.49 9.01
N ARG A 70 10.86 5.10 9.10
CA ARG A 70 11.27 3.88 9.79
C ARG A 70 10.80 3.86 11.24
N ARG A 71 11.05 4.93 12.00
CA ARG A 71 10.67 5.02 13.41
C ARG A 71 9.16 4.88 13.60
N THR A 72 8.37 5.53 12.74
CA THR A 72 6.90 5.46 12.79
C THR A 72 6.38 4.06 12.47
N ILE A 73 6.89 3.43 11.42
CA ILE A 73 6.44 2.10 10.97
C ILE A 73 6.87 0.99 11.95
N GLU A 74 8.10 1.03 12.45
CA GLU A 74 8.55 0.07 13.46
C GLU A 74 7.85 0.30 14.81
N GLY A 75 7.61 1.57 15.19
CA GLY A 75 6.92 1.93 16.43
C GLY A 75 5.43 1.62 16.44
N SER A 76 4.78 1.54 15.27
CA SER A 76 3.35 1.16 15.17
C SER A 76 3.11 -0.35 15.36
N GLY A 77 4.15 -1.17 15.26
CA GLY A 77 4.03 -2.63 15.28
C GLY A 77 3.35 -3.22 14.03
N ALA A 78 3.06 -2.40 13.03
CA ALA A 78 2.35 -2.81 11.81
C ALA A 78 3.17 -3.78 10.95
N VAL A 79 4.50 -3.77 11.09
CA VAL A 79 5.42 -4.65 10.38
C VAL A 79 6.31 -5.41 11.34
N VAL A 80 6.70 -6.61 10.93
CA VAL A 80 7.62 -7.50 11.65
C VAL A 80 8.87 -7.70 10.79
N ALA A 81 10.02 -7.47 11.39
CA ALA A 81 11.31 -7.75 10.78
C ALA A 81 11.49 -9.27 10.59
N THR A 82 11.95 -9.67 9.41
CA THR A 82 12.33 -11.06 9.14
C THR A 82 13.84 -11.26 9.29
N ASP A 83 14.28 -12.52 9.30
CA ASP A 83 15.70 -12.88 9.22
C ASP A 83 16.24 -12.88 7.77
N GLU A 84 15.39 -12.52 6.80
CA GLU A 84 15.72 -12.48 5.38
C GLU A 84 16.19 -11.08 4.94
N TYR A 85 17.00 -11.07 3.89
CA TYR A 85 17.57 -9.86 3.32
C TYR A 85 17.39 -9.88 1.80
N LEU A 86 17.15 -8.72 1.20
CA LEU A 86 17.01 -8.59 -0.24
C LEU A 86 18.33 -8.96 -0.93
N THR A 87 18.28 -9.92 -1.83
CA THR A 87 19.46 -10.40 -2.57
C THR A 87 19.73 -9.53 -3.81
N GLY A 88 20.95 -9.60 -4.35
CA GLY A 88 21.32 -8.93 -5.61
C GLY A 88 21.55 -7.42 -5.51
N THR A 89 21.68 -6.85 -4.31
CA THR A 89 21.99 -5.42 -4.14
C THR A 89 23.50 -5.16 -4.12
N PRO A 90 24.02 -4.09 -4.74
CA PRO A 90 25.45 -3.74 -4.74
C PRO A 90 26.04 -3.40 -3.37
N HIS A 91 25.20 -3.08 -2.39
CA HIS A 91 25.57 -2.64 -1.06
C HIS A 91 25.02 -3.61 0.00
N ARG A 92 25.20 -3.25 1.29
CA ARG A 92 24.62 -4.00 2.41
C ARG A 92 23.15 -4.27 2.12
N PRO A 93 22.74 -5.56 2.07
CA PRO A 93 21.40 -5.89 1.63
C PRO A 93 20.38 -5.38 2.67
N PRO A 94 19.28 -4.74 2.23
CA PRO A 94 18.25 -4.30 3.13
C PRO A 94 17.51 -5.51 3.70
N ARG A 95 17.17 -5.43 4.99
CA ARG A 95 16.35 -6.44 5.67
C ARG A 95 14.93 -6.44 5.08
N LEU A 96 14.36 -7.63 4.94
CA LEU A 96 12.97 -7.83 4.57
C LEU A 96 12.05 -7.79 5.80
N TYR A 97 10.88 -7.24 5.60
CA TYR A 97 9.80 -7.12 6.56
C TYR A 97 8.55 -7.77 5.96
N ARG A 98 7.64 -8.17 6.84
CA ARG A 98 6.26 -8.57 6.50
C ARG A 98 5.30 -7.80 7.38
N TYR A 99 4.03 -7.69 6.99
CA TYR A 99 3.03 -7.11 7.87
C TYR A 99 2.77 -8.01 9.09
N ASN A 100 2.31 -7.40 10.17
CA ASN A 100 1.86 -8.11 11.35
C ASN A 100 0.42 -8.59 11.17
N ASP A 101 0.25 -9.91 11.00
CA ASP A 101 -1.05 -10.54 10.79
C ASP A 101 -1.97 -10.47 12.02
N GLN A 102 -1.42 -10.14 13.19
CA GLN A 102 -2.17 -9.98 14.43
C GLN A 102 -2.85 -8.61 14.56
N ILE A 103 -2.47 -7.64 13.73
CA ILE A 103 -3.09 -6.32 13.72
C ILE A 103 -4.13 -6.30 12.61
N ASP A 104 -5.40 -6.11 12.96
CA ASP A 104 -6.42 -5.83 11.95
C ASP A 104 -6.27 -4.38 11.45
N LEU A 105 -5.46 -4.22 10.40
CA LEU A 105 -5.26 -2.96 9.69
C LEU A 105 -6.46 -2.61 8.78
N ALA A 106 -7.56 -3.34 8.86
CA ALA A 106 -8.75 -2.97 8.12
C ALA A 106 -9.54 -1.90 8.85
N ASP A 107 -9.63 -0.76 8.19
CA ASP A 107 -10.85 0.00 8.22
C ASP A 107 -11.93 -0.84 7.52
N ALA A 108 -13.09 -1.06 8.15
CA ALA A 108 -14.17 -1.90 7.60
C ALA A 108 -14.71 -1.41 6.24
N GLY A 109 -14.21 -0.27 5.75
CA GLY A 109 -14.78 0.45 4.62
C GLY A 109 -16.24 0.84 4.91
N PRO A 110 -16.88 1.60 4.02
CA PRO A 110 -18.34 1.76 4.04
C PRO A 110 -19.07 0.50 3.54
N LEU A 111 -18.34 -0.48 3.00
CA LEU A 111 -18.89 -1.73 2.50
C LEU A 111 -18.45 -2.86 3.42
N PRO A 112 -19.37 -3.50 4.16
CA PRO A 112 -19.02 -4.62 5.01
C PRO A 112 -18.37 -5.71 4.16
N ARG A 113 -17.27 -6.30 4.64
CA ARG A 113 -16.71 -7.51 4.05
C ARG A 113 -17.81 -8.57 4.04
N GLN A 114 -18.39 -8.82 2.87
CA GLN A 114 -19.23 -9.99 2.67
C GLN A 114 -18.32 -11.20 2.90
N GLN A 115 -18.54 -11.91 4.01
CA GLN A 115 -17.91 -13.19 4.26
C GLN A 115 -18.33 -14.11 3.11
N HIS A 116 -17.38 -14.52 2.27
CA HIS A 116 -17.65 -15.50 1.22
C HIS A 116 -17.97 -16.85 1.89
N PRO A 117 -19.18 -17.42 1.72
CA PRO A 117 -19.62 -18.61 2.45
C PRO A 117 -19.16 -19.92 1.79
N PHE A 118 -18.13 -19.90 0.96
CA PHE A 118 -17.70 -21.07 0.18
C PHE A 118 -16.28 -21.50 0.52
N GLU A 119 -16.04 -21.77 1.79
CA GLU A 119 -14.98 -22.69 2.21
C GLU A 119 -15.66 -23.90 2.87
N GLY A 120 -15.51 -25.07 2.27
CA GLY A 120 -15.95 -26.34 2.85
C GLY A 120 -17.12 -27.03 2.16
N ARG A 121 -16.87 -27.59 0.97
CA ARG A 121 -17.40 -28.91 0.62
C ARG A 121 -16.30 -29.72 -0.05
N ASN A 122 -15.57 -30.47 0.78
CA ASN A 122 -14.95 -31.71 0.33
C ASN A 122 -16.08 -32.67 -0.05
N ALA A 123 -16.03 -33.16 -1.29
CA ALA A 123 -16.60 -34.44 -1.71
C ALA A 123 -15.58 -35.07 -2.66
#